data_AF-A0A8J3BVR3-F1
#
_entry.id   AF-A0A8J3BVR3-F1
#
_cell.length_a   1.000
_cell.length_b   1.000
_cell.length_c   1.000
_cell.angle_alpha   90.00
_cell.angle_beta   90.00
_cell.angle_gamma   90.00
#
_symmetry.space_group_name_H-M   'P 1'
#
loop_
_entity.id
_entity.type
_entity.pdbx_description
1 polymer ?
#
loop_
_entity_poly.entity_id
_entity_poly.type
_entity_poly.pdbx_seq_one_letter_code
_entity_poly.pdbx_strand_id
1 'polypeptide(L)'
;MTSSAVPSPADVRSRTRDALRQRLGPLDTVPDETPLPDALGPRYDSLTALECIGLVEAEFGIEVDFIEHDVRHAFRSIAAITGFVHDLLEDQASLRAHR
;
A
#
# COMPACT_ATOMS: atom_id res chain seq x y z
N MET A 1 -7.79 8.75 -22.67
CA MET A 1 -8.99 8.23 -22.01
C MET A 1 -8.71 8.19 -20.51
N THR A 2 -8.93 9.30 -19.81
CA THR A 2 -8.68 9.43 -18.36
C THR A 2 -9.98 9.10 -17.63
N SER A 3 -10.19 7.83 -17.30
CA SER A 3 -11.31 7.45 -16.46
C SER A 3 -11.01 7.88 -15.02
N SER A 4 -11.66 8.97 -14.63
CA SER A 4 -11.75 9.51 -13.28
C SER A 4 -12.63 8.58 -12.43
N ALA A 5 -12.03 7.52 -11.91
CA ALA A 5 -12.64 6.69 -10.88
C ALA A 5 -11.52 6.20 -9.96
N VAL A 6 -11.68 6.41 -8.66
CA VAL A 6 -10.80 5.80 -7.65
C VAL A 6 -10.85 4.28 -7.88
N PRO A 7 -9.70 3.58 -7.97
CA PRO A 7 -9.68 2.14 -8.15
C PRO A 7 -10.44 1.45 -7.02
N SER A 8 -11.12 0.33 -7.31
CA SER A 8 -11.82 -0.39 -6.24
C SER A 8 -10.82 -0.92 -5.20
N PRO A 9 -11.24 -1.18 -3.95
CA PRO A 9 -10.36 -1.78 -2.95
C PRO A 9 -9.74 -3.11 -3.40
N ALA A 10 -10.44 -3.89 -4.23
CA ALA A 10 -9.92 -5.12 -4.80
C ALA A 10 -8.79 -4.87 -5.81
N ASP A 11 -8.89 -3.81 -6.61
CA ASP A 11 -7.85 -3.39 -7.56
C ASP A 11 -6.63 -2.86 -6.82
N VAL A 12 -6.85 -1.98 -5.83
CA VAL A 12 -5.77 -1.48 -4.96
C VAL A 12 -5.04 -2.65 -4.33
N ARG A 13 -5.76 -3.61 -3.74
CA ARG A 13 -5.16 -4.80 -3.13
C ARG A 13 -4.30 -5.59 -4.12
N SER A 14 -4.82 -5.85 -5.33
CA SER A 14 -4.08 -6.61 -6.34
C SER A 14 -2.78 -5.90 -6.71
N ARG A 15 -2.85 -4.59 -6.97
CA ARG A 15 -1.70 -3.77 -7.33
C ARG A 15 -0.70 -3.63 -6.18
N THR A 16 -1.16 -3.48 -4.95
CA THR A 16 -0.31 -3.50 -3.75
C THR A 16 0.46 -4.81 -3.67
N ARG A 17 -0.19 -5.95 -3.88
CA ARG A 17 0.50 -7.26 -3.90
C ARG A 17 1.54 -7.33 -5.01
N ASP A 18 1.22 -6.85 -6.20
CA ASP A 18 2.15 -6.83 -7.33
C ASP A 18 3.37 -5.93 -7.08
N ALA A 19 3.17 -4.75 -6.50
CA ALA A 19 4.25 -3.85 -6.10
C ALA A 19 5.16 -4.50 -5.05
N LEU A 20 4.58 -5.06 -3.99
CA LEU A 20 5.34 -5.67 -2.90
C LEU A 20 6.07 -6.96 -3.32
N ARG A 21 5.51 -7.73 -4.26
CA ARG A 21 6.14 -8.95 -4.79
C ARG A 21 7.53 -8.70 -5.35
N GLN A 22 7.80 -7.50 -5.89
CA GLN A 22 9.11 -7.14 -6.44
C GLN A 22 10.22 -7.21 -5.38
N ARG A 23 9.90 -6.91 -4.12
CA ARG A 23 10.89 -6.88 -3.02
C ARG A 23 10.78 -8.05 -2.05
N LEU A 24 9.56 -8.52 -1.79
CA LEU A 24 9.26 -9.56 -0.79
C LEU A 24 9.19 -10.96 -1.39
N GLY A 25 9.12 -11.07 -2.72
CA GLY A 25 8.88 -12.33 -3.42
C GLY A 25 7.40 -12.73 -3.43
N PRO A 26 7.07 -14.00 -3.68
CA PRO A 26 5.69 -14.45 -3.80
C PRO A 26 4.89 -14.22 -2.51
N LEU A 27 3.74 -13.53 -2.64
CA LEU A 27 2.83 -13.22 -1.52
C LEU A 27 1.52 -13.99 -1.60
N ASP A 28 1.33 -14.85 -2.60
CA ASP A 28 0.06 -15.54 -2.92
C ASP A 28 -0.53 -16.32 -1.74
N THR A 29 0.31 -16.80 -0.84
CA THR A 29 -0.08 -17.60 0.33
C THR A 29 -0.23 -16.77 1.60
N VAL A 30 0.14 -15.48 1.59
CA VAL A 30 0.06 -14.59 2.76
C VAL A 30 -1.38 -14.08 2.88
N PRO A 31 -2.12 -14.32 3.96
CA PRO A 31 -3.46 -13.74 4.13
C PRO A 31 -3.40 -12.23 4.31
N ASP A 32 -4.41 -11.51 3.81
CA ASP A 32 -4.37 -10.04 3.77
C ASP A 32 -4.33 -9.39 5.17
N GLU A 33 -4.95 -10.04 6.16
CA GLU A 33 -5.01 -9.54 7.55
C GLU A 33 -3.82 -9.97 8.41
N THR A 34 -3.02 -10.93 7.94
CA THR A 34 -1.87 -11.41 8.70
C THR A 34 -0.80 -10.32 8.75
N PRO A 35 -0.23 -10.05 9.94
CA PRO A 35 0.90 -9.13 10.04
C PRO A 35 2.07 -9.59 9.16
N LEU A 36 2.60 -8.70 8.33
CA LEU A 36 3.73 -8.99 7.45
C LEU A 36 4.98 -9.49 8.20
N PRO A 37 5.33 -8.95 9.39
CA PRO A 37 6.42 -9.51 10.19
C PRO A 37 6.17 -10.97 10.60
N ASP A 38 4.92 -11.34 10.89
CA ASP A 38 4.57 -12.72 11.30
C ASP A 38 4.55 -13.66 10.09
N ALA A 39 4.08 -13.19 8.93
CA ALA A 39 4.00 -13.98 7.71
C ALA A 39 5.36 -14.20 7.02
N LEU A 40 6.22 -13.18 7.04
CA LEU A 40 7.48 -13.16 6.29
C LEU A 40 8.72 -13.29 7.19
N GLY A 41 8.54 -13.10 8.51
CA GLY A 41 9.61 -13.22 9.49
C GLY A 41 10.78 -12.28 9.18
N PRO A 42 12.03 -12.78 9.14
CA PRO A 42 13.22 -11.95 8.90
C PRO A 42 13.25 -11.23 7.54
N ARG A 43 12.40 -11.63 6.59
CA ARG A 43 12.31 -10.96 5.28
C ARG A 43 11.62 -9.61 5.34
N TYR A 44 10.93 -9.32 6.44
CA TYR A 44 10.21 -8.07 6.63
C TYR A 44 10.71 -7.36 7.89
N ASP A 45 11.74 -6.54 7.70
CA ASP A 45 12.34 -5.69 8.73
C ASP A 45 12.03 -4.20 8.50
N SER A 46 12.53 -3.32 9.35
CA SER A 46 12.28 -1.88 9.24
C SER A 46 12.80 -1.28 7.93
N LEU A 47 13.93 -1.77 7.41
CA LEU A 47 14.47 -1.27 6.14
C LEU A 47 13.60 -1.72 4.97
N THR A 48 13.20 -2.98 4.96
CA THR A 48 12.34 -3.55 3.94
C THR A 48 10.96 -2.87 3.95
N ALA A 49 10.43 -2.53 5.13
CA ALA A 49 9.20 -1.75 5.24
C ALA A 49 9.33 -0.36 4.58
N LEU A 50 10.47 0.33 4.75
CA LEU A 50 10.73 1.60 4.06
C LEU A 50 10.79 1.43 2.54
N GLU A 51 11.43 0.37 2.05
CA GLU A 51 11.46 0.07 0.61
C GLU A 51 10.07 -0.26 0.06
N CYS A 52 9.23 -0.94 0.84
CA CYS A 52 7.84 -1.22 0.49
C CYS A 52 7.02 0.07 0.37
N ILE A 53 7.27 1.07 1.22
CA ILE A 53 6.62 2.39 1.12
C ILE A 53 6.94 3.02 -0.24
N GLY A 54 8.23 3.10 -0.61
CA GLY A 54 8.62 3.69 -1.89
C GLY A 54 8.05 2.95 -3.11
N LEU A 55 7.91 1.62 -3.05
CA LEU A 55 7.26 0.84 -4.11
C LEU A 55 5.77 1.15 -4.24
N VAL A 56 5.07 1.31 -3.11
CA VAL A 56 3.65 1.67 -3.10
C VAL A 56 3.45 3.11 -3.58
N GLU A 57 4.29 4.05 -3.15
CA GLU A 57 4.28 5.43 -3.65
C GLU A 57 4.43 5.48 -5.18
N ALA A 58 5.43 4.77 -5.71
CA ALA A 58 5.68 4.70 -7.14
C ALA A 58 4.53 4.04 -7.93
N GLU A 59 3.94 2.97 -7.40
CA GLU A 59 2.84 2.25 -8.04
C GLU A 59 1.57 3.10 -8.15
N PHE A 60 1.22 3.84 -7.09
CA PHE A 60 -0.04 4.58 -7.03
C PHE A 60 0.08 6.08 -7.32
N GLY A 61 1.31 6.62 -7.39
CA GLY A 61 1.54 8.05 -7.55
C GLY A 61 1.09 8.85 -6.32
N ILE A 62 1.31 8.29 -5.14
CA ILE A 62 0.98 8.90 -3.84
C ILE A 62 2.26 9.29 -3.09
N GLU A 63 2.11 10.16 -2.10
CA GLU A 63 3.19 10.54 -1.18
C GLU A 63 2.80 10.14 0.24
N VAL A 64 3.68 9.43 0.94
CA VAL A 64 3.48 8.96 2.30
C VAL A 64 4.29 9.83 3.25
N ASP A 65 3.60 10.71 3.97
CA ASP A 65 4.18 11.46 5.08
C ASP A 65 4.46 10.55 6.29
N PHE A 66 5.72 10.43 6.71
CA PHE A 66 6.17 9.59 7.82
C PHE A 66 5.83 10.14 9.22
N ILE A 67 5.49 11.43 9.30
CA ILE A 67 5.16 12.14 10.54
C ILE A 67 3.64 12.12 10.74
N GLU A 68 2.88 12.45 9.69
CA GLU A 68 1.42 12.50 9.75
C GLU A 68 0.79 11.11 9.62
N HIS A 69 1.31 10.26 8.74
CA HIS A 69 0.78 8.91 8.60
C HIS A 69 1.46 7.95 9.57
N ASP A 70 0.65 7.17 10.30
CA ASP A 70 1.14 6.05 11.09
C ASP A 70 1.58 4.91 10.16
N VAL A 71 2.75 5.08 9.54
CA VAL A 71 3.32 4.13 8.57
C VAL A 71 3.53 2.75 9.18
N ARG A 72 3.78 2.66 10.49
CA ARG A 72 3.94 1.37 11.19
C ARG A 72 2.63 0.62 11.24
N HIS A 73 1.53 1.34 11.46
CA HIS A 73 0.20 0.75 11.43
C HIS A 73 -0.26 0.46 10.00
N ALA A 74 -0.05 1.39 9.07
CA ALA A 74 -0.45 1.25 7.67
C ALA A 74 0.27 0.07 6.99
N PHE A 75 1.58 -0.09 7.23
CA PHE A 75 2.39 -1.15 6.64
C PHE A 75 2.48 -2.43 7.50
N ARG A 76 1.48 -2.66 8.37
CA ARG A 76 1.44 -3.86 9.21
C ARG A 76 1.00 -5.11 8.45
N SER A 77 0.08 -4.99 7.49
CA SER A 77 -0.55 -6.08 6.75
C SER A 77 -0.99 -5.60 5.37
N ILE A 78 -1.24 -6.51 4.43
CA ILE A 78 -1.67 -6.15 3.06
C ILE A 78 -3.02 -5.42 3.10
N ALA A 79 -3.94 -5.84 3.98
CA ALA A 79 -5.23 -5.16 4.18
C ALA A 79 -5.05 -3.73 4.68
N ALA A 80 -4.15 -3.49 5.63
CA ALA A 80 -3.88 -2.16 6.16
C ALA A 80 -3.27 -1.23 5.09
N ILE A 81 -2.32 -1.75 4.30
CA ILE A 81 -1.72 -0.99 3.18
C ILE A 81 -2.79 -0.66 2.15
N THR A 82 -3.64 -1.63 1.81
CA THR A 82 -4.72 -1.44 0.84
C THR A 82 -5.68 -0.33 1.28
N GLY A 83 -6.14 -0.36 2.54
CA GLY A 83 -7.02 0.67 3.09
C GLY A 83 -6.36 2.04 3.07
N PHE A 84 -5.14 2.13 3.58
CA PHE A 84 -4.36 3.37 3.59
C PHE A 84 -4.19 3.99 2.20
N VAL A 85 -3.81 3.17 1.20
CA VAL A 85 -3.65 3.64 -0.18
C VAL A 85 -4.98 4.07 -0.79
N HIS A 86 -6.06 3.32 -0.53
CA HIS A 86 -7.37 3.65 -1.03
C HIS A 86 -7.85 5.00 -0.48
N ASP A 87 -7.72 5.22 0.83
CA ASP A 87 -8.10 6.47 1.50
C ASP A 87 -7.32 7.67 0.89
N LEU A 88 -6.01 7.52 0.68
CA LEU A 88 -5.19 8.55 0.02
C LEU A 88 -5.65 8.85 -1.42
N LEU A 89 -6.04 7.83 -2.18
CA LEU A 89 -6.56 8.01 -3.54
C LEU A 89 -7.93 8.70 -3.55
N GLU A 90 -8.79 8.40 -2.57
CA GLU A 90 -10.07 9.10 -2.37
C GLU A 90 -9.87 10.57 -2.00
N ASP A 91 -8.93 10.86 -1.11
CA ASP A 91 -8.57 12.22 -0.71
C ASP A 91 -8.03 13.02 -1.89
N GLN A 92 -7.09 12.45 -2.66
CA GLN A 92 -6.57 13.10 -3.87
C GLN A 92 -7.66 13.35 -4.91
N ALA A 93 -8.57 12.39 -5.12
CA ALA A 93 -9.70 12.55 -6.04
C ALA A 93 -10.63 13.68 -5.57
N SER A 94 -10.91 13.75 -4.27
CA SER A 94 -11.71 14.79 -3.65
C SER A 94 -11.07 16.17 -3.82
N LEU A 95 -9.78 16.31 -3.53
CA LEU A 95 -9.04 17.58 -3.70
C LEU A 95 -9.02 18.05 -5.16
N ARG A 96 -8.90 17.12 -6.12
CA ARG A 96 -8.96 17.46 -7.56
C ARG A 96 -10.36 17.88 -8.02
N ALA A 97 -11.41 17.33 -7.41
CA ALA A 97 -12.80 17.68 -7.74
C ALA A 97 -13.21 19.09 -7.24
N HIS A 98 -12.53 19.61 -6.23
CA HIS A 98 -12.78 20.94 -5.66
C HIS A 98 -11.88 22.04 -6.23
N ARG A 99 -11.14 21.76 -7.31
CA ARG A 99 -10.21 22.68 -7.97
C ARG A 99 -10.73 23.11 -9.34
#